data_AF-A0A6G1CMT3-F1
#
_entry.id   AF-A0A6G1CMT3-F1
#
_cell.length_a   1.000
_cell.length_b   1.000
_cell.length_c   1.000
_cell.angle_alpha   90.00
_cell.angle_beta   90.00
_cell.angle_gamma   90.00
#
_symmetry.space_group_name_H-M   'P 1'
#
loop_
_entity.id
_entity.type
_entity.pdbx_description
1 polymer ?
#
loop_
_entity_poly.entity_id
_entity_poly.type
_entity_poly.pdbx_seq_one_letter_code
_entity_poly.pdbx_strand_id
1 'polypeptide(L)'
;MMAEEGTQQLPYVRETVLKKRKVNEDWAIKNRERKAAKRQRRRDDGKGAIKRPEDFVREFRNKELDFVRMRTRLKVRKLPPAESLSSKLIFAIRIPCTTDLHPHMRKILRKLRLTQVLTGVFLKASEATMKRLLVVEPFVTYGFPNLKNVKELIYKKGRGFLDKEPFPLTSNDLIEKALGEHGIICLEDVVHEIATVGPHFKEASNFLMPFKLKCPERRLQMKKKPYKDGGDSGNRTLAAKYESLGGEVKWMGKPDKVIYTSAMSLAGVSNAHECITVGDSLHHDIKGANAARVASAFITGGIHAAELGLDEIGETAGDDAIDSLCLMHGSYPTYVLPSFTW
;
A
#
# COMPACT_ATOMS: atom_id res chain seq x y z
N MET A 1 41.96 -2.02 -77.24
CA MET A 1 41.11 -3.20 -77.05
C MET A 1 40.35 -3.00 -75.75
N MET A 2 39.02 -2.95 -75.85
CA MET A 2 38.09 -2.81 -74.73
C MET A 2 38.09 -4.12 -73.92
N ALA A 3 38.36 -4.07 -72.62
CA ALA A 3 38.04 -5.16 -71.71
C ALA A 3 36.69 -4.81 -71.06
N GLU A 4 35.64 -5.50 -71.48
CA GLU A 4 34.31 -5.42 -70.90
C GLU A 4 34.36 -5.94 -69.46
N GLU A 5 34.29 -5.03 -68.48
CA GLU A 5 33.95 -5.38 -67.11
C GLU A 5 32.48 -5.80 -67.08
N GLY A 6 32.23 -7.10 -67.20
CA GLY A 6 30.91 -7.70 -67.04
C GLY A 6 30.31 -7.28 -65.70
N THR A 7 29.26 -6.47 -65.75
CA THR A 7 28.47 -6.09 -64.59
C THR A 7 27.71 -7.32 -64.08
N GLN A 8 28.25 -8.00 -63.08
CA GLN A 8 27.54 -9.08 -62.39
C GLN A 8 26.27 -8.50 -61.74
N GLN A 9 25.11 -8.90 -62.26
CA GLN A 9 23.81 -8.55 -61.68
C GLN A 9 23.75 -9.07 -60.24
N LEU A 10 23.61 -8.16 -59.28
CA LEU A 10 23.47 -8.51 -57.87
C LEU A 10 22.19 -9.35 -57.68
N PRO A 11 22.25 -10.49 -56.98
CA PRO A 11 21.09 -11.33 -56.75
C PRO A 11 20.00 -10.54 -56.02
N TYR A 12 18.80 -10.48 -56.60
CA TYR A 12 17.66 -9.78 -56.02
C TYR A 12 17.22 -10.45 -54.71
N VAL A 13 17.44 -9.77 -53.58
CA VAL A 13 17.00 -10.22 -52.27
C VAL A 13 15.75 -9.45 -51.88
N ARG A 14 14.68 -10.16 -51.50
CA ARG A 14 13.44 -9.56 -51.01
C ARG A 14 13.71 -8.67 -49.79
N GLU A 15 13.10 -7.48 -49.79
CA GLU A 15 13.25 -6.46 -48.73
C GLU A 15 12.94 -7.01 -47.32
N THR A 16 11.98 -7.93 -47.21
CA THR A 16 11.62 -8.60 -45.95
C THR A 16 12.76 -9.41 -45.36
N VAL A 17 13.61 -10.02 -46.19
CA VAL A 17 14.78 -10.78 -45.76
C VAL A 17 15.87 -9.82 -45.27
N LEU A 18 16.07 -8.70 -45.96
CA LEU A 18 17.02 -7.66 -45.55
C LEU A 18 16.62 -7.02 -44.21
N LYS A 19 15.33 -6.71 -44.01
CA LYS A 19 14.80 -6.21 -42.72
C LYS A 19 15.00 -7.22 -41.59
N LYS A 20 14.76 -8.51 -41.81
CA LYS A 20 15.01 -9.56 -40.81
C LYS A 20 16.49 -9.69 -40.46
N ARG A 21 17.40 -9.59 -41.44
CA ARG A 21 18.85 -9.62 -41.21
C ARG A 21 19.30 -8.46 -40.34
N LYS A 22 18.88 -7.24 -40.68
CA LYS A 22 19.19 -6.03 -39.89
C LYS A 22 18.69 -6.14 -38.44
N VAL A 23 17.44 -6.59 -38.24
CA VAL A 23 16.88 -6.79 -36.89
C VAL A 23 17.66 -7.86 -36.10
N ASN A 24 18.11 -8.92 -36.76
CA ASN A 24 18.89 -9.98 -36.10
C ASN A 24 20.31 -9.53 -35.76
N GLU A 25 20.95 -8.73 -36.63
CA GLU A 25 22.24 -8.09 -36.37
C GLU A 25 22.13 -7.07 -35.22
N ASP A 26 21.14 -6.20 -35.25
CA ASP A 26 20.86 -5.24 -34.16
C ASP A 26 20.60 -5.96 -32.84
N TRP A 27 19.85 -7.08 -32.87
CA TRP A 27 19.63 -7.92 -31.69
C TRP A 27 20.93 -8.56 -31.20
N ALA A 28 21.78 -9.06 -32.10
CA ALA A 28 23.05 -9.68 -31.76
C ALA A 28 24.02 -8.66 -31.14
N ILE A 29 24.09 -7.44 -31.69
CA ILE A 29 24.88 -6.33 -31.16
C ILE A 29 24.39 -5.96 -29.75
N LYS A 30 23.08 -5.69 -29.60
CA LYS A 30 22.47 -5.34 -28.30
C LYS A 30 22.65 -6.44 -27.24
N ASN A 31 22.58 -7.71 -27.63
CA ASN A 31 22.80 -8.84 -26.73
C ASN A 31 24.28 -8.98 -26.34
N ARG A 32 25.21 -8.73 -27.26
CA ARG A 32 26.66 -8.71 -27.00
C ARG A 32 27.02 -7.57 -26.04
N GLU A 33 26.51 -6.36 -26.27
CA GLU A 33 26.66 -5.22 -25.35
C GLU A 33 26.08 -5.53 -23.96
N ARG A 34 24.88 -6.10 -23.89
CA ARG A 34 24.25 -6.49 -22.62
C ARG A 34 25.07 -7.53 -21.86
N LYS A 35 25.64 -8.53 -22.55
CA LYS A 35 26.54 -9.53 -21.96
C LYS A 35 27.86 -8.91 -21.49
N ALA A 36 28.44 -7.99 -22.27
CA ALA A 36 29.66 -7.27 -21.90
C ALA A 36 29.43 -6.40 -20.66
N ALA A 37 28.36 -5.60 -20.63
CA ALA A 37 27.97 -4.79 -19.48
C ALA A 37 27.72 -5.64 -18.22
N LYS A 38 27.12 -6.83 -18.36
CA LYS A 38 26.91 -7.77 -17.23
C LYS A 38 28.24 -8.38 -16.73
N ARG A 39 29.18 -8.70 -17.64
CA ARG A 39 30.53 -9.16 -17.27
C ARG A 39 31.33 -8.08 -16.57
N GLN A 40 31.21 -6.83 -17.03
CA GLN A 40 31.88 -5.69 -16.40
C GLN A 40 31.33 -5.43 -15.00
N ARG A 41 30.00 -5.36 -14.83
CA ARG A 41 29.37 -5.31 -13.50
C ARG A 41 29.81 -6.43 -12.58
N ARG A 42 29.90 -7.67 -13.06
CA ARG A 42 30.40 -8.81 -12.27
C ARG A 42 31.87 -8.69 -11.87
N ARG A 43 32.72 -8.10 -12.73
CA ARG A 43 34.13 -7.82 -12.38
C ARG A 43 34.22 -6.70 -11.34
N ASP A 44 33.40 -5.68 -11.48
CA ASP A 44 33.33 -4.57 -10.52
C ASP A 44 32.77 -5.04 -9.17
N ASP A 45 31.73 -5.88 -9.18
CA ASP A 45 31.17 -6.53 -7.98
C ASP A 45 32.14 -7.55 -7.35
N GLY A 46 32.97 -8.21 -8.17
CA GLY A 46 33.93 -9.23 -7.79
C GLY A 46 35.26 -8.69 -7.24
N LYS A 47 35.56 -7.41 -7.47
CA LYS A 47 36.56 -6.66 -6.69
C LYS A 47 35.95 -6.35 -5.32
N GLY A 48 35.71 -7.40 -4.54
CA GLY A 48 35.17 -7.30 -3.19
C GLY A 48 35.94 -6.23 -2.42
N ALA A 49 35.24 -5.15 -2.08
CA ALA A 49 35.81 -4.02 -1.38
C ALA A 49 36.42 -4.51 -0.06
N ILE A 50 37.77 -4.54 0.00
CA ILE A 50 38.47 -4.63 1.28
C ILE A 50 37.96 -3.42 2.07
N LYS A 51 37.11 -3.67 3.06
CA LYS A 51 36.56 -2.61 3.91
C LYS A 51 37.71 -1.93 4.63
N ARG A 52 37.76 -0.60 4.59
CA ARG A 52 38.79 0.14 5.31
C ARG A 52 38.52 0.02 6.81
N PRO A 53 39.55 0.05 7.68
CA PRO A 53 39.37 0.12 9.13
C PRO A 53 38.36 1.20 9.56
N GLU A 54 38.38 2.35 8.89
CA GLU A 54 37.43 3.45 9.07
C GLU A 54 35.97 3.03 8.84
N ASP A 55 35.72 2.17 7.85
CA ASP A 55 34.38 1.67 7.55
C ASP A 55 33.87 0.83 8.73
N PHE A 56 34.68 -0.07 9.29
CA PHE A 56 34.29 -0.87 10.46
C PHE A 56 33.94 0.00 11.68
N VAL A 57 34.73 1.04 11.94
CA VAL A 57 34.44 2.00 13.03
C VAL A 57 33.13 2.74 12.76
N ARG A 58 32.89 3.16 11.52
CA ARG A 58 31.63 3.80 11.12
C ARG A 58 30.43 2.86 11.26
N GLU A 59 30.57 1.59 10.87
CA GLU A 59 29.53 0.57 11.03
C GLU A 59 29.18 0.34 12.50
N PHE A 60 30.20 0.28 13.37
CA PHE A 60 30.01 0.12 14.81
C PHE A 60 29.31 1.33 15.42
N ARG A 61 29.81 2.55 15.16
CA ARG A 61 29.21 3.81 15.64
C ARG A 61 27.75 3.95 15.17
N ASN A 62 27.46 3.61 13.93
CA ASN A 62 26.10 3.66 13.40
C ASN A 62 25.15 2.67 14.11
N LYS A 63 25.62 1.46 14.45
CA LYS A 63 24.82 0.47 15.20
C LYS A 63 24.48 0.96 16.60
N GLU A 64 25.45 1.56 17.29
CA GLU A 64 25.26 2.14 18.62
C GLU A 64 24.28 3.32 18.58
N LEU A 65 24.46 4.24 17.62
CA LEU A 65 23.55 5.37 17.44
C LEU A 65 22.12 4.93 17.13
N ASP A 66 21.94 3.90 16.31
CA ASP A 66 20.63 3.33 16.01
C ASP A 66 19.98 2.72 17.26
N PHE A 67 20.76 2.08 18.13
CA PHE A 67 20.28 1.55 19.41
C PHE A 67 19.85 2.65 20.40
N VAL A 68 20.63 3.72 20.50
CA VAL A 68 20.27 4.90 21.31
C VAL A 68 18.98 5.54 20.77
N ARG A 69 18.90 5.81 19.45
CA ARG A 69 17.71 6.37 18.80
C ARG A 69 16.48 5.50 18.97
N MET A 70 16.63 4.19 19.01
CA MET A 70 15.55 3.25 19.28
C MET A 70 15.02 3.43 20.70
N ARG A 71 15.90 3.45 21.72
CA ARG A 71 15.50 3.67 23.12
C ARG A 71 14.78 5.01 23.29
N THR A 72 15.30 6.07 22.68
CA THR A 72 14.67 7.39 22.72
C THR A 72 13.27 7.38 22.10
N ARG A 73 13.08 6.70 20.97
CA ARG A 73 11.75 6.59 20.32
C ARG A 73 10.71 5.91 21.19
N LEU A 74 11.08 4.83 21.86
CA LEU A 74 10.19 4.12 22.78
C LEU A 74 9.80 4.98 23.99
N LYS A 75 10.67 5.88 24.44
CA LYS A 75 10.39 6.81 25.55
C LYS A 75 9.55 8.01 25.12
N VAL A 76 9.85 8.60 23.96
CA VAL A 76 9.27 9.88 23.53
C VAL A 76 7.91 9.71 22.84
N ARG A 77 7.71 8.63 22.07
CA ARG A 77 6.48 8.44 21.31
C ARG A 77 5.50 7.55 22.08
N LYS A 78 4.43 8.15 22.58
CA LYS A 78 3.26 7.40 23.06
C LYS A 78 2.57 6.73 21.86
N LEU A 79 2.35 5.42 21.95
CA LEU A 79 1.54 4.73 20.95
C LEU A 79 0.08 5.17 21.12
N PRO A 80 -0.64 5.46 20.03
CA PRO A 80 -2.09 5.55 20.10
C PRO A 80 -2.67 4.20 20.57
N PRO A 81 -3.74 4.19 21.40
CA PRO A 81 -4.46 2.97 21.75
C PRO A 81 -4.86 2.20 20.49
N ALA A 82 -4.82 0.87 20.54
CA ALA A 82 -5.09 0.01 19.38
C ALA A 82 -6.47 0.25 18.74
N GLU A 83 -7.42 0.76 19.52
CA GLU A 83 -8.79 1.12 19.12
C GLU A 83 -8.87 2.37 18.23
N SER A 84 -7.89 3.28 18.29
CA SER A 84 -7.88 4.54 17.52
C SER A 84 -7.26 4.42 16.13
N LEU A 85 -6.88 3.21 15.71
CA LEU A 85 -6.27 2.96 14.41
C LEU A 85 -7.34 2.96 13.31
N SER A 86 -7.12 3.78 12.28
CA SER A 86 -8.02 3.91 11.12
C SER A 86 -8.30 2.60 10.38
N SER A 87 -7.46 1.58 10.56
CA SER A 87 -7.66 0.26 9.96
C SER A 87 -6.97 -0.85 10.77
N LYS A 88 -7.59 -2.04 10.78
CA LYS A 88 -7.10 -3.23 11.47
C LYS A 88 -5.92 -3.93 10.76
N LEU A 89 -5.68 -3.63 9.48
CA LEU A 89 -4.67 -4.27 8.63
C LEU A 89 -3.52 -3.32 8.30
N ILE A 90 -2.27 -3.78 8.47
CA ILE A 90 -1.05 -3.03 8.12
C ILE A 90 -0.29 -3.80 7.04
N PHE A 91 0.16 -3.10 6.01
CA PHE A 91 1.15 -3.62 5.08
C PHE A 91 2.51 -2.98 5.34
N ALA A 92 3.49 -3.81 5.70
CA ALA A 92 4.84 -3.37 5.99
C ALA A 92 5.82 -3.83 4.92
N ILE A 93 6.68 -2.93 4.44
CA ILE A 93 7.68 -3.19 3.41
C ILE A 93 9.06 -2.85 3.95
N ARG A 94 10.03 -3.74 3.74
CA ARG A 94 11.43 -3.46 4.05
C ARG A 94 12.08 -2.62 2.97
N ILE A 95 12.62 -1.47 3.36
CA ILE A 95 13.28 -0.51 2.45
C ILE A 95 14.76 -0.87 2.31
N PRO A 96 15.38 -0.66 1.13
CA PRO A 96 16.82 -0.69 1.00
C PRO A 96 17.47 0.35 1.92
N CYS A 97 18.34 -0.12 2.80
CA CYS A 97 19.13 0.68 3.71
C CYS A 97 20.55 0.12 3.78
N THR A 98 21.48 0.91 4.30
CA THR A 98 22.85 0.46 4.63
C THR A 98 22.82 -0.83 5.44
N THR A 99 23.76 -1.73 5.17
CA THR A 99 23.81 -3.13 5.64
C THR A 99 23.96 -3.28 7.17
N ASP A 100 24.26 -2.18 7.86
CA ASP A 100 24.54 -2.15 9.30
C ASP A 100 23.28 -2.13 10.12
N LEU A 101 22.84 -3.32 10.52
CA LEU A 101 21.69 -3.51 11.40
C LEU A 101 22.14 -4.06 12.75
N HIS A 102 21.75 -3.37 13.83
CA HIS A 102 21.96 -3.85 15.19
C HIS A 102 21.28 -5.22 15.43
N PRO A 103 21.89 -6.17 16.16
CA PRO A 103 21.35 -7.53 16.35
C PRO A 103 19.91 -7.57 16.90
N HIS A 104 19.56 -6.62 17.78
CA HIS A 104 18.20 -6.49 18.31
C HIS A 104 17.16 -6.21 17.22
N MET A 105 17.43 -5.25 16.34
CA MET A 105 16.54 -4.91 15.22
C MET A 105 16.46 -6.06 14.21
N ARG A 106 17.58 -6.77 13.97
CA ARG A 106 17.61 -7.99 13.14
C ARG A 106 16.70 -9.09 13.70
N LYS A 107 16.67 -9.26 15.02
CA LYS A 107 15.78 -10.22 15.69
C LYS A 107 14.31 -9.83 15.48
N ILE A 108 13.97 -8.54 15.57
CA ILE A 108 12.61 -8.05 15.36
C ILE A 108 12.17 -8.17 13.89
N LEU A 109 13.03 -7.81 12.92
CA LEU A 109 12.72 -8.00 11.50
C LEU A 109 12.49 -9.46 11.14
N ARG A 110 13.24 -10.40 11.74
CA ARG A 110 12.99 -11.85 11.59
C ARG A 110 11.61 -12.24 12.14
N LYS A 111 11.22 -11.73 13.30
CA LYS A 111 9.87 -11.95 13.86
C LYS A 111 8.76 -11.39 12.97
N LEU A 112 9.01 -10.29 12.26
CA LEU A 112 8.07 -9.70 11.29
C LEU A 112 8.16 -10.32 9.88
N ARG A 113 9.02 -11.34 9.67
CA ARG A 113 9.26 -12.00 8.37
C ARG A 113 9.84 -11.08 7.27
N LEU A 114 10.38 -9.93 7.65
CA LEU A 114 10.97 -8.91 6.76
C LEU A 114 12.50 -9.09 6.63
N THR A 115 12.95 -10.25 6.15
CA THR A 115 14.37 -10.63 6.10
C THR A 115 15.10 -10.12 4.86
N GLN A 116 14.38 -9.93 3.75
CA GLN A 116 14.94 -9.47 2.47
C GLN A 116 14.50 -8.03 2.17
N VAL A 117 15.34 -7.30 1.47
CA VAL A 117 15.04 -5.93 1.03
C VAL A 117 13.92 -5.97 -0.03
N LEU A 118 13.03 -4.97 0.00
CA LEU A 118 11.83 -4.89 -0.85
C LEU A 118 10.89 -6.10 -0.71
N THR A 119 10.84 -6.70 0.49
CA THR A 119 9.78 -7.65 0.83
C THR A 119 8.66 -6.98 1.60
N GLY A 120 7.43 -7.37 1.29
CA GLY A 120 6.21 -6.90 1.96
C GLY A 120 5.50 -8.02 2.70
N VAL A 121 4.91 -7.72 3.85
CA VAL A 121 4.13 -8.66 4.67
C VAL A 121 2.88 -7.97 5.21
N PHE A 122 1.75 -8.69 5.24
CA PHE A 122 0.53 -8.26 5.92
C PHE A 122 0.62 -8.56 7.42
N LEU A 123 0.31 -7.56 8.24
CA LEU A 123 0.38 -7.63 9.70
C LEU A 123 -0.95 -7.15 10.29
N LYS A 124 -1.42 -7.84 11.33
CA LYS A 124 -2.55 -7.38 12.15
C LYS A 124 -2.11 -6.20 13.02
N ALA A 125 -2.94 -5.14 13.02
CA ALA A 125 -2.79 -4.00 13.88
C ALA A 125 -3.05 -4.42 15.33
N SER A 126 -1.96 -4.58 16.08
CA SER A 126 -1.96 -4.87 17.51
C SER A 126 -0.93 -3.97 18.16
N GLU A 127 -1.14 -3.60 19.42
CA GLU A 127 -0.21 -2.77 20.19
C GLU A 127 1.22 -3.36 20.16
N ALA A 128 1.35 -4.69 20.24
CA ALA A 128 2.63 -5.38 20.16
C ALA A 128 3.28 -5.25 18.77
N THR A 129 2.50 -5.37 17.70
CA THR A 129 2.97 -5.17 16.32
C THR A 129 3.44 -3.73 16.12
N MET A 130 2.69 -2.75 16.64
CA MET A 130 3.01 -1.33 16.54
C MET A 130 4.28 -0.98 17.32
N LYS A 131 4.47 -1.53 18.53
CA LYS A 131 5.72 -1.42 19.29
C LYS A 131 6.91 -1.97 18.50
N ARG A 132 6.76 -3.13 17.84
CA ARG A 132 7.80 -3.72 16.99
C ARG A 132 8.11 -2.84 15.78
N LEU A 133 7.08 -2.32 15.10
CA LEU A 133 7.24 -1.43 13.94
C LEU A 133 7.93 -0.12 14.32
N LEU A 134 7.64 0.45 15.49
CA LEU A 134 8.31 1.65 15.98
C LEU A 134 9.82 1.43 16.20
N VAL A 135 10.22 0.26 16.68
CA VAL A 135 11.63 -0.11 16.85
C VAL A 135 12.36 -0.20 15.51
N VAL A 136 11.72 -0.80 14.49
CA VAL A 136 12.33 -1.03 13.17
C VAL A 136 12.01 0.06 12.15
N GLU A 137 11.38 1.16 12.58
CA GLU A 137 10.90 2.26 11.74
C GLU A 137 11.91 2.75 10.69
N PRO A 138 13.23 2.93 10.94
CA PRO A 138 14.16 3.43 9.92
C PRO A 138 14.32 2.50 8.71
N PHE A 139 14.01 1.22 8.88
CA PHE A 139 14.27 0.16 7.90
C PHE A 139 12.97 -0.33 7.23
N VAL A 140 11.82 0.10 7.74
CA VAL A 140 10.52 -0.37 7.32
C VAL A 140 9.64 0.83 7.01
N THR A 141 8.98 0.79 5.87
CA THR A 141 7.83 1.65 5.60
C THR A 141 6.59 0.84 5.81
N TYR A 142 5.55 1.42 6.39
CA TYR A 142 4.27 0.75 6.52
C TYR A 142 3.12 1.70 6.27
N GLY A 143 1.97 1.13 5.91
CA GLY A 143 0.74 1.84 5.66
C GLY A 143 -0.45 0.90 5.67
N PHE A 144 -1.63 1.44 5.43
CA PHE A 144 -2.89 0.71 5.42
C PHE A 144 -3.27 0.40 3.96
N PRO A 145 -3.34 -0.89 3.57
CA PRO A 145 -3.67 -1.24 2.19
C PRO A 145 -5.19 -1.19 1.95
N ASN A 146 -5.58 -0.83 0.72
CA ASN A 146 -6.97 -0.95 0.28
C ASN A 146 -7.26 -2.37 -0.23
N LEU A 147 -8.52 -2.78 -0.29
CA LEU A 147 -8.93 -4.10 -0.81
C LEU A 147 -8.35 -4.39 -2.20
N LYS A 148 -8.35 -3.39 -3.10
CA LYS A 148 -7.72 -3.49 -4.42
C LYS A 148 -6.23 -3.84 -4.34
N ASN A 149 -5.49 -3.22 -3.42
CA ASN A 149 -4.06 -3.47 -3.25
C ASN A 149 -3.81 -4.88 -2.71
N VAL A 150 -4.64 -5.34 -1.76
CA VAL A 150 -4.58 -6.70 -1.21
C VAL A 150 -4.82 -7.71 -2.32
N LYS A 151 -5.90 -7.52 -3.08
CA LYS A 151 -6.28 -8.36 -4.22
C LYS A 151 -5.12 -8.46 -5.23
N GLU A 152 -4.66 -7.32 -5.74
CA GLU A 152 -3.59 -7.30 -6.75
C GLU A 152 -2.26 -7.94 -6.27
N LEU A 153 -1.90 -7.76 -4.99
CA LEU A 153 -0.69 -8.37 -4.43
C LEU A 153 -0.81 -9.89 -4.38
N ILE A 154 -1.95 -10.41 -3.92
CA ILE A 154 -2.18 -11.85 -3.80
C ILE A 154 -2.24 -12.49 -5.20
N TYR A 155 -2.99 -11.94 -6.15
CA TYR A 155 -3.05 -12.50 -7.50
C TYR A 155 -1.71 -12.45 -8.25
N LYS A 156 -1.00 -11.31 -8.23
CA LYS A 156 0.19 -11.12 -9.07
C LYS A 156 1.47 -11.67 -8.43
N LYS A 157 1.53 -11.70 -7.11
CA LYS A 157 2.77 -11.98 -6.35
C LYS A 157 2.58 -13.00 -5.22
N GLY A 158 1.36 -13.44 -4.97
CA GLY A 158 1.06 -14.45 -3.96
C GLY A 158 1.74 -15.76 -4.25
N ARG A 159 2.38 -16.31 -3.22
CA ARG A 159 2.94 -17.65 -3.20
C ARG A 159 2.57 -18.27 -1.88
N GLY A 160 2.07 -19.50 -1.94
CA GLY A 160 1.81 -20.31 -0.78
C GLY A 160 3.07 -21.00 -0.29
N PHE A 161 3.03 -21.46 0.94
CA PHE A 161 4.06 -22.28 1.56
C PHE A 161 3.41 -23.59 2.01
N LEU A 162 3.67 -24.68 1.30
CA LEU A 162 3.18 -26.03 1.61
C LEU A 162 4.36 -26.99 1.47
N ASP A 163 4.51 -27.94 2.40
CA ASP A 163 5.59 -28.95 2.39
C ASP A 163 7.01 -28.37 2.24
N LYS A 164 7.23 -27.16 2.76
CA LYS A 164 8.49 -26.38 2.69
C LYS A 164 8.88 -25.90 1.29
N GLU A 165 8.02 -26.08 0.29
CA GLU A 165 8.24 -25.57 -1.05
C GLU A 165 7.33 -24.38 -1.38
N PRO A 166 7.88 -23.34 -2.06
CA PRO A 166 7.10 -22.19 -2.46
C PRO A 166 6.35 -22.46 -3.77
N PHE A 167 5.01 -22.47 -3.73
CA PHE A 167 4.19 -22.71 -4.92
C PHE A 167 3.34 -21.47 -5.30
N PRO A 168 3.05 -21.26 -6.60
CA PRO A 168 2.15 -20.20 -7.03
C PRO A 168 0.68 -20.55 -6.69
N LEU A 169 -0.10 -19.54 -6.30
CA LEU A 169 -1.51 -19.70 -5.93
C LEU A 169 -2.41 -19.77 -7.18
N THR A 170 -2.20 -20.79 -8.01
CA THR A 170 -2.94 -20.96 -9.29
C THR A 170 -4.17 -21.85 -9.13
N SER A 171 -4.10 -22.87 -8.28
CA SER A 171 -5.16 -23.89 -8.12
C SER A 171 -5.76 -23.81 -6.72
N ASN A 172 -7.10 -23.86 -6.63
CA ASN A 172 -7.82 -23.85 -5.34
C ASN A 172 -7.55 -25.11 -4.51
N ASP A 173 -7.34 -26.27 -5.15
CA ASP A 173 -7.07 -27.55 -4.46
C ASP A 173 -5.85 -27.46 -3.52
N LEU A 174 -4.82 -26.69 -3.89
CA LEU A 174 -3.63 -26.50 -3.06
C LEU A 174 -3.89 -25.58 -1.87
N ILE A 175 -4.85 -24.67 -2.00
CA ILE A 175 -5.27 -23.77 -0.92
C ILE A 175 -6.14 -24.56 0.06
N GLU A 176 -7.10 -25.33 -0.45
CA GLU A 176 -7.96 -26.21 0.34
C GLU A 176 -7.14 -27.26 1.11
N LYS A 177 -6.13 -27.87 0.47
CA LYS A 177 -5.22 -28.80 1.17
C LYS A 177 -4.45 -28.13 2.32
N ALA A 178 -4.15 -26.83 2.22
CA ALA A 178 -3.35 -26.13 3.22
C ALA A 178 -4.17 -25.47 4.33
N LEU A 179 -5.39 -25.01 4.01
CA LEU A 179 -6.22 -24.18 4.89
C LEU A 179 -7.68 -24.64 4.98
N GLY A 180 -8.03 -25.81 4.42
CA GLY A 180 -9.39 -26.35 4.45
C GLY A 180 -9.91 -26.58 5.87
N GLU A 181 -9.02 -26.89 6.82
CA GLU A 181 -9.35 -26.99 8.26
C GLU A 181 -9.90 -25.68 8.86
N HIS A 182 -9.64 -24.54 8.21
CA HIS A 182 -10.03 -23.21 8.67
C HIS A 182 -11.15 -22.60 7.81
N GLY A 183 -11.76 -23.39 6.91
CA GLY A 183 -12.84 -22.94 6.03
C GLY A 183 -12.37 -22.03 4.90
N ILE A 184 -11.08 -22.02 4.57
CA ILE A 184 -10.52 -21.23 3.46
C ILE A 184 -10.32 -22.18 2.28
N ILE A 185 -11.22 -22.11 1.30
CA ILE A 185 -11.27 -23.07 0.19
C ILE A 185 -10.65 -22.45 -1.06
N CYS A 186 -10.89 -21.16 -1.29
CA CYS A 186 -10.45 -20.49 -2.49
C CYS A 186 -9.54 -19.29 -2.23
N LEU A 187 -8.95 -18.76 -3.31
CA LEU A 187 -8.10 -17.58 -3.24
C LEU A 187 -8.86 -16.32 -2.78
N GLU A 188 -10.15 -16.19 -3.11
CA GLU A 188 -10.97 -15.05 -2.69
C GLU A 188 -11.20 -15.08 -1.17
N ASP A 189 -11.37 -16.27 -0.57
CA ASP A 189 -11.48 -16.43 0.89
C ASP A 189 -10.20 -15.96 1.58
N VAL A 190 -9.03 -16.27 1.03
CA VAL A 190 -7.74 -15.76 1.53
C VAL A 190 -7.69 -14.23 1.47
N VAL A 191 -8.15 -13.63 0.36
CA VAL A 191 -8.20 -12.17 0.19
C VAL A 191 -9.15 -11.55 1.21
N HIS A 192 -10.34 -12.13 1.38
CA HIS A 192 -11.35 -11.69 2.32
C HIS A 192 -10.82 -11.73 3.76
N GLU A 193 -10.30 -12.89 4.19
CA GLU A 193 -9.77 -13.11 5.54
C GLU A 193 -8.65 -12.13 5.90
N ILE A 194 -7.79 -11.82 4.92
CA ILE A 194 -6.71 -10.83 5.11
C ILE A 194 -7.26 -9.41 5.19
N ALA A 195 -8.18 -9.04 4.30
CA ALA A 195 -8.72 -7.68 4.23
C ALA A 195 -9.56 -7.33 5.47
N THR A 196 -10.41 -8.25 5.93
CA THR A 196 -11.26 -8.07 7.11
C THR A 196 -10.52 -8.32 8.42
N VAL A 197 -9.34 -8.98 8.37
CA VAL A 197 -8.58 -9.44 9.54
C VAL A 197 -9.43 -10.38 10.38
N GLY A 198 -9.86 -11.47 9.76
CA GLY A 198 -10.72 -12.49 10.36
C GLY A 198 -10.04 -13.31 11.46
N PRO A 199 -10.75 -14.34 11.98
CA PRO A 199 -10.27 -15.18 13.08
C PRO A 199 -9.01 -15.98 12.74
N HIS A 200 -8.88 -16.44 11.50
CA HIS A 200 -7.78 -17.27 10.98
C HIS A 200 -6.73 -16.45 10.20
N PHE A 201 -6.67 -15.14 10.45
CA PHE A 201 -5.71 -14.23 9.82
C PHE A 201 -4.26 -14.69 10.00
N LYS A 202 -3.92 -15.29 11.14
CA LYS A 202 -2.54 -15.68 11.46
C LYS A 202 -2.10 -16.85 10.58
N GLU A 203 -2.99 -17.80 10.37
CA GLU A 203 -2.83 -18.99 9.55
C GLU A 203 -2.72 -18.58 8.08
N ALA A 204 -3.64 -17.75 7.58
CA ALA A 204 -3.60 -17.18 6.23
C ALA A 204 -2.32 -16.34 5.99
N SER A 205 -1.92 -15.51 6.96
CA SER A 205 -0.70 -14.71 6.87
C SER A 205 0.55 -15.59 6.82
N ASN A 206 0.62 -16.66 7.63
CA ASN A 206 1.75 -17.58 7.66
C ASN A 206 1.86 -18.42 6.38
N PHE A 207 0.72 -18.85 5.84
CA PHE A 207 0.64 -19.54 4.55
C PHE A 207 1.22 -18.71 3.41
N LEU A 208 0.91 -17.40 3.38
CA LEU A 208 1.47 -16.50 2.39
C LEU A 208 2.95 -16.24 2.65
N MET A 209 3.77 -16.38 1.62
CA MET A 209 5.16 -15.95 1.65
C MET A 209 5.29 -14.43 1.66
N PRO A 210 6.38 -13.87 2.23
CA PRO A 210 6.69 -12.45 2.06
C PRO A 210 6.77 -12.07 0.58
N PHE A 211 5.99 -11.06 0.19
CA PHE A 211 5.85 -10.63 -1.20
C PHE A 211 7.14 -9.97 -1.67
N LYS A 212 7.78 -10.53 -2.69
CA LYS A 212 8.95 -9.90 -3.32
C LYS A 212 8.50 -8.78 -4.26
N LEU A 213 8.71 -7.53 -3.86
CA LEU A 213 8.32 -6.35 -4.62
C LEU A 213 9.46 -5.89 -5.54
N LYS A 214 9.09 -5.21 -6.62
CA LYS A 214 10.06 -4.51 -7.46
C LYS A 214 10.41 -3.17 -6.80
N CYS A 215 11.60 -2.65 -7.09
CA CYS A 215 11.95 -1.29 -6.68
C CYS A 215 10.95 -0.32 -7.34
N PRO A 216 10.40 0.66 -6.60
CA PRO A 216 9.55 1.67 -7.21
C PRO A 216 10.30 2.45 -8.30
N GLU A 217 9.58 2.92 -9.30
CA GLU A 217 10.13 3.75 -10.39
C GLU A 217 10.69 5.06 -9.84
N ARG A 218 10.03 5.62 -8.81
CA ARG A 218 10.57 6.74 -8.04
C ARG A 218 11.82 6.30 -7.28
N ARG A 219 12.93 7.03 -7.49
CA ARG A 219 14.19 6.82 -6.76
C ARG A 219 13.96 7.05 -5.26
N LEU A 220 14.13 6.02 -4.46
CA LEU A 220 14.15 6.13 -3.00
C LEU A 220 15.35 7.00 -2.60
N GLN A 221 15.16 7.90 -1.63
CA GLN A 221 16.26 8.70 -1.10
C GLN A 221 17.24 7.85 -0.28
N MET A 222 16.83 6.64 0.12
CA MET A 222 17.65 5.66 0.87
C MET A 222 18.17 6.22 2.20
N LYS A 223 17.52 7.27 2.73
CA LYS A 223 17.85 7.91 4.00
C LYS A 223 17.04 7.27 5.13
N LYS A 224 17.69 7.04 6.28
CA LYS A 224 17.08 6.58 7.55
C LYS A 224 16.22 7.68 8.22
N LYS A 225 15.53 8.50 7.44
CA LYS A 225 14.65 9.56 7.94
C LYS A 225 13.19 9.10 7.84
N PRO A 226 12.33 9.41 8.83
CA PRO A 226 10.90 9.22 8.69
C PRO A 226 10.35 9.93 7.45
N TYR A 227 9.27 9.42 6.88
CA TYR A 227 8.59 10.01 5.74
C TYR A 227 8.14 11.45 6.01
N LYS A 228 7.77 11.74 7.27
CA LYS A 228 7.43 13.08 7.80
C LYS A 228 8.55 14.11 7.61
N ASP A 229 9.80 13.67 7.63
CA ASP A 229 10.99 14.53 7.52
C ASP A 229 11.61 14.46 6.11
N GLY A 230 10.80 14.10 5.11
CA GLY A 230 11.22 13.94 3.71
C GLY A 230 12.05 12.67 3.44
N GLY A 231 12.01 11.69 4.35
CA GLY A 231 12.62 10.37 4.16
C GLY A 231 11.67 9.35 3.53
N ASP A 232 12.02 8.06 3.60
CA ASP A 232 11.22 6.97 3.03
C ASP A 232 10.57 6.06 4.09
N SER A 233 10.96 6.23 5.36
CA SER A 233 10.73 5.25 6.44
C SER A 233 9.54 5.58 7.35
N GLY A 234 9.00 4.58 8.04
CA GLY A 234 7.86 4.74 8.95
C GLY A 234 6.48 4.76 8.29
N ASN A 235 5.50 5.34 9.01
CA ASN A 235 4.11 5.38 8.58
C ASN A 235 3.89 6.40 7.45
N ARG A 236 3.24 5.98 6.36
CA ARG A 236 2.93 6.82 5.18
C ARG A 236 1.55 7.49 5.19
N THR A 237 0.79 7.44 6.29
CA THR A 237 -0.38 8.33 6.45
C THR A 237 0.10 9.77 6.65
N LEU A 238 0.32 10.45 5.52
CA LEU A 238 0.93 11.78 5.44
C LEU A 238 -0.07 12.91 5.74
N ALA A 239 -1.30 12.78 5.24
CA ALA A 239 -2.32 13.83 5.29
C ALA A 239 -2.66 14.25 6.73
N ALA A 240 -3.11 13.32 7.57
CA ALA A 240 -3.55 13.63 8.94
C ALA A 240 -2.48 14.29 9.83
N LYS A 241 -1.18 14.07 9.58
CA LYS A 241 -0.13 14.74 10.36
C LYS A 241 0.36 16.05 9.73
N TYR A 242 0.38 16.15 8.39
CA TYR A 242 0.73 17.40 7.73
C TYR A 242 -0.23 18.51 8.18
N GLU A 243 -1.52 18.20 8.32
CA GLU A 243 -2.54 19.06 8.91
C GLU A 243 -2.23 19.43 10.37
N SER A 244 -1.89 18.46 11.24
CA SER A 244 -1.54 18.72 12.64
C SER A 244 -0.26 19.56 12.84
N LEU A 245 0.58 19.66 11.81
CA LEU A 245 1.82 20.46 11.81
C LEU A 245 1.63 21.82 11.12
N GLY A 246 0.38 22.20 10.80
CA GLY A 246 0.04 23.46 10.13
C GLY A 246 0.33 23.48 8.63
N GLY A 247 0.61 22.32 8.03
CA GLY A 247 0.77 22.17 6.59
C GLY A 247 -0.59 22.12 5.88
N GLU A 248 -0.69 22.77 4.72
CA GLU A 248 -1.90 22.76 3.91
C GLU A 248 -2.16 21.35 3.34
N VAL A 249 -3.23 20.71 3.78
CA VAL A 249 -3.70 19.41 3.27
C VAL A 249 -5.02 19.65 2.56
N LYS A 250 -5.10 19.26 1.29
CA LYS A 250 -6.36 19.18 0.55
C LYS A 250 -6.86 17.75 0.60
N TRP A 251 -7.91 17.52 1.37
CA TRP A 251 -8.57 16.22 1.41
C TRP A 251 -9.45 16.10 0.16
N MET A 252 -9.29 15.02 -0.59
CA MET A 252 -10.10 14.80 -1.80
C MET A 252 -11.18 13.78 -1.48
N GLY A 253 -12.45 14.18 -1.63
CA GLY A 253 -13.62 13.36 -1.34
C GLY A 253 -14.47 13.92 -0.20
N LYS A 254 -15.58 13.26 0.12
CA LYS A 254 -16.45 13.65 1.25
C LYS A 254 -15.68 13.42 2.57
N PRO A 255 -15.66 14.38 3.53
CA PRO A 255 -16.55 15.55 3.66
C PRO A 255 -16.00 16.86 3.07
N ASP A 256 -14.93 16.85 2.28
CA ASP A 256 -14.32 18.08 1.77
C ASP A 256 -15.22 18.77 0.71
N LYS A 257 -15.27 20.11 0.74
CA LYS A 257 -16.10 20.95 -0.14
C LYS A 257 -15.76 20.76 -1.63
N VAL A 258 -14.52 20.37 -1.95
CA VAL A 258 -14.05 20.22 -3.33
C VAL A 258 -14.98 19.32 -4.16
N ILE A 259 -15.46 18.20 -3.60
CA ILE A 259 -16.32 17.27 -4.35
C ILE A 259 -17.69 17.87 -4.65
N TYR A 260 -18.25 18.64 -3.72
CA TYR A 260 -19.53 19.32 -3.90
C TYR A 260 -19.43 20.42 -4.95
N THR A 261 -18.35 21.22 -4.92
CA THR A 261 -18.10 22.24 -5.94
C THR A 261 -17.91 21.63 -7.34
N SER A 262 -17.17 20.53 -7.45
CA SER A 262 -17.03 19.81 -8.72
C SER A 262 -18.36 19.21 -9.21
N ALA A 263 -19.16 18.62 -8.32
CA ALA A 263 -20.47 18.07 -8.67
C ALA A 263 -21.44 19.16 -9.16
N MET A 264 -21.53 20.28 -8.45
CA MET A 264 -22.35 21.43 -8.85
C MET A 264 -21.92 21.98 -10.21
N SER A 265 -20.60 22.12 -10.44
CA SER A 265 -20.08 22.58 -11.73
C SER A 265 -20.40 21.63 -12.88
N LEU A 266 -20.38 20.32 -12.66
CA LEU A 266 -20.75 19.32 -13.67
C LEU A 266 -22.26 19.33 -13.96
N ALA A 267 -23.07 19.59 -12.94
CA ALA A 267 -24.52 19.72 -13.06
C ALA A 267 -24.95 21.08 -13.65
N GLY A 268 -24.02 22.02 -13.87
CA GLY A 268 -24.34 23.37 -14.33
C GLY A 268 -25.04 24.24 -13.28
N VAL A 269 -25.03 23.82 -12.02
CA VAL A 269 -25.67 24.53 -10.91
C VAL A 269 -24.67 25.45 -10.24
N SER A 270 -25.01 26.73 -10.14
CA SER A 270 -24.17 27.75 -9.50
C SER A 270 -24.56 28.03 -8.05
N ASN A 271 -25.78 27.66 -7.66
CA ASN A 271 -26.34 27.93 -6.34
C ASN A 271 -26.47 26.65 -5.50
N ALA A 272 -25.84 26.63 -4.34
CA ALA A 272 -25.91 25.51 -3.40
C ALA A 272 -27.33 25.22 -2.88
N HIS A 273 -28.22 26.23 -2.90
CA HIS A 273 -29.62 26.08 -2.49
C HIS A 273 -30.47 25.26 -3.46
N GLU A 274 -30.00 25.07 -4.70
CA GLU A 274 -30.67 24.24 -5.71
C GLU A 274 -30.21 22.77 -5.65
N CYS A 275 -29.28 22.45 -4.74
CA CYS A 275 -28.71 21.14 -4.59
C CYS A 275 -29.13 20.51 -3.26
N ILE A 276 -29.36 19.19 -3.29
CA ILE A 276 -29.50 18.37 -2.10
C ILE A 276 -28.50 17.22 -2.13
N THR A 277 -27.81 17.01 -1.01
CA THR A 277 -26.93 15.87 -0.81
C THR A 277 -27.70 14.77 -0.12
N VAL A 278 -27.82 13.62 -0.77
CA VAL A 278 -28.42 12.43 -0.17
C VAL A 278 -27.30 11.49 0.26
N GLY A 279 -27.36 11.00 1.49
CA GLY A 279 -26.38 10.03 1.99
C GLY A 279 -26.74 9.45 3.34
N ASP A 280 -26.04 8.38 3.69
CA ASP A 280 -26.29 7.57 4.88
C ASP A 280 -25.19 7.69 5.94
N SER A 281 -24.12 8.45 5.66
CA SER A 281 -23.03 8.69 6.61
C SER A 281 -23.08 10.11 7.17
N LEU A 282 -23.29 10.24 8.48
CA LEU A 282 -23.18 11.54 9.15
C LEU A 282 -21.77 12.11 9.11
N HIS A 283 -20.76 11.23 9.15
CA HIS A 283 -19.35 11.62 9.18
C HIS A 283 -18.83 12.13 7.82
N HIS A 284 -19.40 11.65 6.70
CA HIS A 284 -18.93 11.99 5.36
C HIS A 284 -19.94 12.83 4.58
N ASP A 285 -21.16 12.33 4.39
CA ASP A 285 -22.15 12.95 3.52
C ASP A 285 -22.77 14.19 4.14
N ILE A 286 -23.29 14.05 5.36
CA ILE A 286 -23.95 15.15 6.06
C ILE A 286 -22.92 16.19 6.47
N LYS A 287 -21.82 15.77 7.11
CA LYS A 287 -20.72 16.68 7.44
C LYS A 287 -20.21 17.48 6.23
N GLY A 288 -20.10 16.83 5.07
CA GLY A 288 -19.68 17.49 3.84
C GLY A 288 -20.73 18.45 3.29
N ALA A 289 -22.02 18.11 3.37
CA ALA A 289 -23.10 18.99 2.97
C ALA A 289 -23.19 20.24 3.87
N ASN A 290 -23.07 20.07 5.19
CA ASN A 290 -23.02 21.18 6.15
C ASN A 290 -21.82 22.10 5.87
N ALA A 291 -20.64 21.53 5.59
CA ALA A 291 -19.44 22.30 5.23
C ALA A 291 -19.58 23.02 3.87
N ALA A 292 -20.25 22.40 2.91
CA ALA A 292 -20.53 22.97 1.59
C ALA A 292 -21.72 23.95 1.59
N ARG A 293 -22.50 24.02 2.67
CA ARG A 293 -23.78 24.75 2.78
C ARG A 293 -24.83 24.31 1.76
N VAL A 294 -24.87 23.00 1.49
CA VAL A 294 -25.86 22.35 0.63
C VAL A 294 -26.90 21.68 1.53
N ALA A 295 -28.18 21.67 1.13
CA ALA A 295 -29.20 20.93 1.87
C ALA A 295 -28.82 19.44 1.92
N SER A 296 -29.16 18.74 3.00
CA SER A 296 -28.79 17.34 3.18
C SER A 296 -29.98 16.48 3.60
N ALA A 297 -30.13 15.33 2.95
CA ALA A 297 -31.06 14.28 3.33
C ALA A 297 -30.27 13.09 3.88
N PHE A 298 -30.47 12.80 5.16
CA PHE A 298 -29.86 11.67 5.85
C PHE A 298 -30.73 10.43 5.75
N ILE A 299 -30.16 9.34 5.25
CA ILE A 299 -30.84 8.05 5.14
C ILE A 299 -30.54 7.20 6.37
N THR A 300 -31.56 6.93 7.18
CA THR A 300 -31.39 6.21 8.47
C THR A 300 -31.13 4.71 8.28
N GLY A 301 -31.64 4.12 7.19
CA GLY A 301 -31.45 2.70 6.86
C GLY A 301 -30.05 2.31 6.33
N GLY A 302 -29.04 3.17 6.41
CA GLY A 302 -27.69 2.88 5.94
C GLY A 302 -26.67 2.62 7.07
N ILE A 303 -25.48 3.20 6.98
CA ILE A 303 -24.34 2.90 7.89
C ILE A 303 -24.69 3.01 9.39
N HIS A 304 -25.57 3.93 9.78
CA HIS A 304 -25.96 4.15 11.17
C HIS A 304 -27.23 3.40 11.60
N ALA A 305 -27.81 2.51 10.78
CA ALA A 305 -29.04 1.79 11.10
C ALA A 305 -28.95 1.04 12.45
N ALA A 306 -27.84 0.34 12.69
CA ALA A 306 -27.60 -0.37 13.95
C ALA A 306 -27.44 0.56 15.16
N GLU A 307 -26.89 1.77 14.96
CA GLU A 307 -26.75 2.78 16.03
C GLU A 307 -28.08 3.47 16.33
N LEU A 308 -28.98 3.51 15.36
CA LEU A 308 -30.35 4.02 15.47
C LEU A 308 -31.35 2.94 15.94
N GLY A 309 -30.91 1.69 16.12
CA GLY A 309 -31.76 0.58 16.55
C GLY A 309 -32.79 0.14 15.51
N LEU A 310 -32.46 0.30 14.21
CA LEU A 310 -33.32 -0.09 13.10
C LEU A 310 -32.91 -1.47 12.58
N ASP A 311 -33.88 -2.37 12.45
CA ASP A 311 -33.68 -3.75 11.99
C ASP A 311 -34.20 -3.95 10.55
N GLU A 312 -35.13 -3.11 10.07
CA GLU A 312 -35.69 -3.17 8.72
C GLU A 312 -35.49 -1.89 7.88
N ILE A 313 -35.34 -2.06 6.56
CA ILE A 313 -35.23 -0.95 5.61
C ILE A 313 -36.59 -0.25 5.50
N GLY A 314 -36.66 1.02 5.86
CA GLY A 314 -37.90 1.80 5.82
C GLY A 314 -38.47 2.15 7.20
N GLU A 315 -37.88 1.62 8.28
CA GLU A 315 -38.24 2.02 9.64
C GLU A 315 -37.81 3.45 9.93
N THR A 316 -38.68 4.18 10.63
CA THR A 316 -38.40 5.55 11.06
C THR A 316 -37.65 5.51 12.39
N ALA A 317 -36.46 6.10 12.43
CA ALA A 317 -35.74 6.27 13.69
C ALA A 317 -36.46 7.30 14.57
N GLY A 318 -36.43 7.09 15.89
CA GLY A 318 -36.93 8.07 16.84
C GLY A 318 -36.09 9.35 16.80
N ASP A 319 -36.76 10.50 16.89
CA ASP A 319 -36.13 11.83 16.83
C ASP A 319 -35.02 11.97 17.90
N ASP A 320 -35.23 11.44 19.11
CA ASP A 320 -34.23 11.46 20.19
C ASP A 320 -32.93 10.71 19.85
N ALA A 321 -33.03 9.60 19.09
CA ALA A 321 -31.87 8.80 18.67
C ALA A 321 -31.09 9.51 17.56
N ILE A 322 -31.81 10.14 16.63
CA ILE A 322 -31.22 10.95 15.56
C ILE A 322 -30.50 12.16 16.16
N ASP A 323 -31.12 12.87 17.11
CA ASP A 323 -30.54 14.03 17.77
C ASP A 323 -29.28 13.67 18.56
N SER A 324 -29.32 12.56 19.31
CA SER A 324 -28.15 12.02 20.01
C SER A 324 -27.00 11.71 19.06
N LEU A 325 -27.31 11.11 17.91
CA LEU A 325 -26.32 10.77 16.90
C LEU A 325 -25.75 12.02 16.21
N CYS A 326 -26.59 13.00 15.91
CA CYS A 326 -26.17 14.30 15.34
C CYS A 326 -25.26 15.06 16.32
N LEU A 327 -25.59 15.05 17.61
CA LEU A 327 -24.78 15.63 18.68
C LEU A 327 -23.41 14.95 18.81
N MET A 328 -23.36 13.62 18.75
CA MET A 328 -22.08 12.89 18.80
C MET A 328 -21.17 13.21 17.60
N HIS A 329 -21.75 13.39 16.41
CA HIS A 329 -20.98 13.62 15.18
C HIS A 329 -20.75 15.10 14.84
N GLY A 330 -21.50 16.02 15.47
CA GLY A 330 -21.45 17.45 15.17
C GLY A 330 -21.93 17.78 13.74
N SER A 331 -22.83 16.97 13.19
CA SER A 331 -23.37 17.08 11.83
C SER A 331 -24.89 17.08 11.91
N TYR A 332 -25.55 18.03 11.24
CA TYR A 332 -27.00 18.21 11.34
C TYR A 332 -27.64 18.15 9.95
N PRO A 333 -28.40 17.07 9.64
CA PRO A 333 -29.08 16.96 8.36
C PRO A 333 -30.24 17.96 8.24
N THR A 334 -30.59 18.34 7.02
CA THR A 334 -31.78 19.18 6.75
C THR A 334 -33.06 18.36 6.74
N TYR A 335 -32.98 17.15 6.21
CA TYR A 335 -34.07 16.18 6.12
C TYR A 335 -33.57 14.82 6.57
N VAL A 336 -34.46 14.04 7.16
CA VAL A 336 -34.20 12.66 7.55
C VAL A 336 -35.20 11.79 6.81
N LEU A 337 -34.71 10.75 6.16
CA LEU A 337 -35.52 9.84 5.36
C LEU A 337 -35.20 8.40 5.79
N PRO A 338 -36.22 7.53 5.91
CA PRO A 338 -35.99 6.13 6.25
C PRO A 338 -35.31 5.35 5.11
N SER A 339 -35.64 5.68 3.87
CA SER A 339 -35.05 5.12 2.65
C SER A 339 -35.10 6.13 1.51
N PHE A 340 -34.27 5.93 0.49
CA PHE A 340 -34.30 6.72 -0.74
C PHE A 340 -34.81 5.85 -1.89
N THR A 341 -35.99 6.17 -2.41
CA THR A 341 -36.61 5.53 -3.58
C THR A 341 -36.74 6.55 -4.70
N TRP A 342 -36.27 6.23 -5.90
CA TRP A 342 -36.26 7.12 -7.07
C TRP A 342 -37.26 6.70 -8.12
#